data_AF-A0A1F2VE88-F1
#
_entry.id   AF-A0A1F2VE88-F1
#
_cell.length_a   1.000
_cell.length_b   1.000
_cell.length_c   1.000
_cell.angle_alpha   90.00
_cell.angle_beta   90.00
_cell.angle_gamma   90.00
#
_symmetry.space_group_name_H-M   'P 1'
#
loop_
_entity.id
_entity.type
_entity.pdbx_description
1 polymer ?
#
loop_
_entity_poly.entity_id
_entity_poly.type
_entity_poly.pdbx_seq_one_letter_code
_entity_poly.pdbx_strand_id
1 'polypeptide(L)'
;MAGHPGRLNLQPDDVKNGLGQLVLAVVKLLHEVLERQAIHRIEGGSLTETEVERLGMTLMRQAEELDRLRRAFNLEEGDLDIDLGPLGTLLETVD
;
A
#
# COMPACT_ATOMS: atom_id res chain seq x y z
N MET A 1 -19.39 -0.43 -22.27
CA MET A 1 -19.52 0.48 -21.11
C MET A 1 -18.42 0.09 -20.15
N ALA A 2 -17.36 0.90 -20.03
CA ALA A 2 -16.23 0.57 -19.18
C ALA A 2 -16.65 0.68 -17.71
N GLY A 3 -16.52 -0.42 -16.96
CA GLY A 3 -16.70 -0.41 -15.50
C GLY A 3 -15.68 0.53 -14.88
N HIS A 4 -16.12 1.41 -14.00
CA HIS A 4 -15.22 2.30 -13.26
C HIS A 4 -14.40 1.44 -12.28
N PRO A 5 -13.07 1.38 -12.42
CA PRO A 5 -12.24 0.68 -11.45
C PRO A 5 -12.32 1.40 -10.10
N GLY A 6 -12.45 0.66 -9.00
CA GLY A 6 -12.04 1.13 -7.69
C GLY A 6 -12.94 2.09 -6.90
N ARG A 7 -14.28 2.08 -7.07
CA ARG A 7 -15.15 2.76 -6.09
C ARG A 7 -15.19 1.97 -4.78
N LEU A 8 -14.68 2.56 -3.69
CA LEU A 8 -14.85 2.08 -2.31
C LEU A 8 -16.32 1.69 -2.06
N ASN A 9 -16.59 0.39 -2.03
CA ASN A 9 -17.94 -0.12 -1.87
C ASN A 9 -18.25 -0.29 -0.38
N LEU A 10 -18.55 0.84 0.26
CA LEU A 10 -18.96 0.90 1.66
C LEU A 10 -20.45 0.50 1.79
N GLN A 11 -20.77 -0.73 1.42
CA GLN A 11 -22.12 -1.27 1.60
C GLN A 11 -22.40 -1.52 3.09
N PRO A 12 -23.59 -1.17 3.61
CA PRO A 12 -23.94 -1.29 5.04
C PRO A 12 -23.80 -2.70 5.59
N ASP A 13 -24.01 -3.71 4.75
CA ASP A 13 -23.95 -5.13 5.12
C ASP A 13 -22.50 -5.67 5.14
N ASP A 14 -21.54 -4.90 4.61
CA ASP A 14 -20.13 -5.32 4.47
C ASP A 14 -19.10 -4.24 4.87
N VAL A 15 -19.51 -3.33 5.77
CA VAL A 15 -18.70 -2.19 6.27
C VAL A 15 -17.34 -2.63 6.83
N LYS A 16 -17.27 -3.84 7.41
CA LYS A 16 -16.01 -4.40 7.95
C LYS A 16 -14.97 -4.63 6.86
N ASN A 17 -15.38 -5.12 5.69
CA ASN A 17 -14.48 -5.39 4.57
C ASN A 17 -14.11 -4.08 3.85
N GLY A 18 -15.07 -3.17 3.64
CA GLY A 18 -14.79 -1.87 3.02
C GLY A 18 -13.89 -0.94 3.85
N LEU A 19 -14.07 -0.92 5.19
CA LEU A 19 -13.16 -0.19 6.08
C LEU A 19 -11.78 -0.85 6.14
N GLY A 20 -11.73 -2.20 6.15
CA GLY A 20 -10.48 -2.96 6.09
C GLY A 20 -9.67 -2.63 4.84
N GLN A 21 -10.33 -2.60 3.67
CA GLN A 21 -9.74 -2.20 2.39
C GLN A 21 -9.16 -0.77 2.44
N LEU A 22 -9.93 0.20 2.96
CA LEU A 22 -9.45 1.57 3.08
C LEU A 22 -8.21 1.69 3.97
N VAL A 23 -8.23 1.07 5.14
CA VAL A 23 -7.10 1.10 6.07
C VAL A 23 -5.88 0.43 5.45
N LEU A 24 -6.05 -0.74 4.81
CA LEU A 24 -4.96 -1.43 4.13
C LEU A 24 -4.38 -0.61 2.97
N ALA A 25 -5.22 0.06 2.19
CA ALA A 25 -4.76 0.93 1.12
C ALA A 25 -3.95 2.13 1.64
N VAL A 26 -4.36 2.75 2.75
CA VAL A 26 -3.59 3.82 3.40
C VAL A 26 -2.25 3.29 3.94
N VAL A 27 -2.23 2.10 4.55
CA VAL A 27 -0.98 1.52 5.05
C VAL A 27 -0.05 1.11 3.90
N LYS A 28 -0.58 0.60 2.78
CA LYS A 28 0.19 0.33 1.55
C LYS A 28 0.80 1.61 0.98
N LEU A 29 0.03 2.70 0.90
CA LEU A 29 0.56 4.01 0.49
C LEU A 29 1.72 4.46 1.39
N LEU A 30 1.56 4.35 2.71
CA LEU A 30 2.63 4.71 3.66
C LEU A 30 3.87 3.83 3.47
N HIS A 31 3.69 2.55 3.14
CA HIS A 31 4.80 1.64 2.84
C HIS A 31 5.60 2.12 1.62
N GLU A 32 4.93 2.46 0.51
CA GLU A 32 5.59 2.96 -0.71
C GLU A 32 6.30 4.28 -0.50
N VAL A 33 5.70 5.19 0.29
CA VAL A 33 6.37 6.44 0.69
C VAL A 33 7.64 6.14 1.48
N LEU A 34 7.59 5.20 2.43
CA LEU A 34 8.76 4.80 3.21
C LEU A 34 9.86 4.18 2.33
N GLU A 35 9.50 3.35 1.35
CA GLU A 35 10.45 2.79 0.37
C GLU A 35 11.13 3.88 -0.44
N ARG A 36 10.35 4.83 -0.97
CA ARG A 36 10.90 5.96 -1.74
C ARG A 36 11.85 6.81 -0.89
N GLN A 37 11.51 7.05 0.37
CA GLN A 37 12.38 7.77 1.30
C GLN A 37 13.63 6.95 1.66
N ALA A 38 13.52 5.63 1.79
CA ALA A 38 14.65 4.75 2.03
C ALA A 38 15.66 4.85 0.88
N ILE A 39 15.21 4.77 -0.37
CA ILE A 39 16.03 4.94 -1.57
C ILE A 39 16.74 6.30 -1.52
N HIS A 40 16.01 7.38 -1.28
CA HIS A 40 16.60 8.72 -1.22
C HIS A 40 17.68 8.85 -0.14
N ARG A 41 17.49 8.22 1.03
CA ARG A 41 18.47 8.22 2.12
C ARG A 41 19.72 7.42 1.81
N ILE A 42 19.57 6.30 1.09
CA ILE A 42 20.68 5.47 0.60
C ILE A 42 21.50 6.26 -0.43
N GLU A 43 20.85 6.83 -1.44
CA GLU A 43 21.51 7.65 -2.47
C GLU A 43 22.18 8.89 -1.90
N GLY A 44 21.56 9.51 -0.88
CA GLY A 44 22.11 10.66 -0.16
C GLY A 44 23.26 10.32 0.80
N GLY A 45 23.64 9.04 0.94
CA GLY A 45 24.72 8.60 1.84
C GLY A 45 24.43 8.85 3.32
N SER A 46 23.17 9.03 3.69
CA SER A 46 22.75 9.36 5.06
C SER A 46 22.63 8.15 5.99
N LEU A 47 22.88 6.94 5.46
CA LEU A 47 22.81 5.66 6.17
C LEU A 47 24.10 4.87 5.93
N THR A 48 24.56 4.19 6.97
CA THR A 48 25.63 3.18 6.89
C THR A 48 25.13 1.89 6.24
N GLU A 49 26.03 1.06 5.71
CA GLU A 49 25.67 -0.22 5.06
C GLU A 49 24.82 -1.13 5.96
N THR A 50 25.17 -1.26 7.25
CA THR A 50 24.39 -2.02 8.23
C THR A 50 23.00 -1.42 8.48
N GLU A 51 22.85 -0.09 8.42
CA GLU A 51 21.54 0.56 8.53
C GLU A 51 20.69 0.33 7.28
N VAL A 52 21.30 0.31 6.10
CA VAL A 52 20.62 -0.02 4.84
C VAL A 52 20.07 -1.44 4.87
N GLU A 53 20.88 -2.43 5.27
CA GLU A 53 20.42 -3.82 5.39
C GLU A 53 19.27 -3.96 6.39
N ARG A 54 19.41 -3.34 7.57
CA ARG A 54 18.35 -3.36 8.60
C ARG A 54 17.06 -2.72 8.11
N LEU A 55 17.17 -1.60 7.38
CA LEU A 55 16.03 -0.91 6.81
C LEU A 55 15.33 -1.78 5.77
N GLY A 56 16.09 -2.37 4.84
CA GLY A 56 15.57 -3.29 3.83
C GLY A 56 14.83 -4.48 4.45
N MET A 57 15.45 -5.16 5.43
CA MET A 57 14.80 -6.27 6.14
C MET A 57 13.51 -5.84 6.85
N THR A 58 13.46 -4.62 7.38
CA THR A 58 12.26 -4.12 8.07
C THR A 58 11.14 -3.87 7.08
N LEU A 59 11.44 -3.24 5.95
CA LEU A 59 10.46 -2.96 4.89
C LEU A 59 9.93 -4.27 4.28
N MET A 60 10.80 -5.25 4.01
CA MET A 60 10.36 -6.57 3.53
C MET A 60 9.36 -7.25 4.47
N ARG A 61 9.65 -7.28 5.78
CA ARG A 61 8.72 -7.87 6.77
C ARG A 61 7.40 -7.11 6.85
N GLN A 62 7.45 -5.79 6.70
CA GLN A 62 6.24 -4.97 6.66
C GLN A 62 5.38 -5.28 5.42
N ALA A 63 6.01 -5.46 4.26
CA ALA A 63 5.33 -5.86 3.03
C ALA A 63 4.68 -7.24 3.16
N GLU A 64 5.37 -8.20 3.76
CA GLU A 64 4.85 -9.54 4.03
C GLU A 64 3.61 -9.50 4.95
N GLU A 65 3.64 -8.69 6.02
CA GLU A 65 2.49 -8.56 6.92
C GLU A 65 1.31 -7.83 6.26
N LEU A 66 1.59 -6.83 5.41
CA LEU A 66 0.57 -6.17 4.58
C LEU A 66 -0.14 -7.18 3.66
N ASP A 67 0.62 -8.03 2.98
CA ASP A 67 0.07 -9.06 2.10
C ASP A 67 -0.72 -10.13 2.88
N ARG A 68 -0.22 -10.52 4.06
CA ARG A 68 -0.94 -11.41 4.97
C ARG A 68 -2.29 -10.82 5.40
N LEU A 69 -2.31 -9.55 5.79
CA LEU A 69 -3.53 -8.87 6.22
C LEU A 69 -4.50 -8.71 5.05
N ARG A 70 -4.03 -8.31 3.87
CA ARG A 70 -4.84 -8.25 2.63
C ARG A 70 -5.59 -9.56 2.39
N ARG A 71 -4.90 -10.70 2.46
CA ARG A 71 -5.52 -12.04 2.33
C ARG A 71 -6.52 -12.34 3.45
N ALA A 72 -6.24 -11.92 4.69
CA ALA A 72 -7.15 -12.11 5.83
C ALA A 72 -8.47 -11.33 5.67
N PHE A 73 -8.47 -10.25 4.90
CA PHE A 73 -9.66 -9.49 4.53
C PHE A 73 -10.27 -9.94 3.18
N ASN A 74 -9.81 -11.06 2.61
CA ASN A 74 -10.25 -11.58 1.30
C ASN A 74 -10.11 -10.56 0.15
N LEU A 75 -9.11 -9.69 0.23
CA LEU A 75 -8.84 -8.68 -0.80
C LEU A 75 -7.84 -9.23 -1.83
N GLU A 76 -8.08 -8.95 -3.10
CA GLU A 76 -7.15 -9.17 -4.20
C GLU A 76 -6.06 -8.09 -4.24
N GLU A 77 -5.01 -8.29 -5.03
CA GLU A 77 -3.84 -7.40 -5.04
C GLU A 77 -4.19 -6.00 -5.55
N GLY A 78 -5.05 -5.93 -6.57
CA GLY A 78 -5.58 -4.69 -7.14
C GLY A 78 -6.71 -4.04 -6.33
N ASP A 79 -7.23 -4.69 -5.29
CA ASP A 79 -8.27 -4.10 -4.44
C ASP A 79 -7.76 -2.92 -3.60
N LEU A 80 -6.44 -2.81 -3.42
CA LEU A 80 -5.85 -1.68 -2.70
C LEU A 80 -5.63 -0.47 -3.62
N ASP A 81 -5.77 -0.64 -4.94
CA ASP A 81 -5.62 0.41 -5.96
C ASP A 81 -6.89 1.26 -6.02
N ILE A 82 -7.13 2.03 -4.95
CA ILE A 82 -8.34 2.84 -4.81
C ILE A 82 -8.22 4.13 -5.62
N ASP A 83 -9.20 4.38 -6.49
CA ASP A 83 -9.40 5.66 -7.14
C ASP A 83 -10.12 6.62 -6.16
N LEU A 84 -9.41 7.66 -5.72
CA LEU A 84 -9.96 8.69 -4.83
C LEU A 84 -10.66 9.83 -5.60
N GLY A 85 -10.89 9.67 -6.91
CA GLY A 85 -11.59 10.63 -7.76
C GLY A 85 -10.77 11.91 -7.97
N PRO A 86 -11.21 13.09 -7.49
CA PRO A 86 -10.47 14.34 -7.69
C PRO A 86 -9.08 14.38 -7.02
N LEU A 87 -8.79 13.42 -6.13
CA LEU A 87 -7.48 13.25 -5.49
C LEU A 87 -6.54 12.31 -6.26
N GLY A 88 -7.00 11.69 -7.36
CA GLY A 88 -6.25 10.71 -8.15
C GLY A 88 -6.34 9.27 -7.62
N THR A 89 -5.69 8.33 -8.30
CA THR A 89 -5.61 6.92 -7.88
C THR A 89 -4.46 6.75 -6.88
N LEU A 90 -4.69 6.02 -5.78
CA LEU A 90 -3.68 5.82 -4.73
C LEU A 90 -2.42 5.13 -5.22
N LEU A 91 -2.56 4.27 -6.23
CA LEU A 91 -1.51 3.38 -6.69
C LEU A 91 -1.37 3.56 -8.21
N GLU A 92 -0.40 4.38 -8.59
CA GLU A 92 0.04 4.49 -9.97
C GLU A 92 0.92 3.26 -10.23
N THR A 93 0.38 2.27 -10.94
CA THR A 93 1.19 1.16 -11.46
C THR A 93 2.27 1.75 -12.35
N VAL A 94 3.51 1.75 -11.87
CA VAL A 94 4.68 2.04 -12.69
C VAL A 94 4.97 0.77 -13.48
N ASP A 95 4.79 0.84 -14.80
CA ASP A 95 5.22 -0.18 -15.77
C ASP A 95 6.74 -0.46 -15.68
#